data_AF-A0A972ER69-F1
#
_entry.id   AF-A0A972ER69-F1
#
_cell.length_a   1.000
_cell.length_b   1.000
_cell.length_c   1.000
_cell.angle_alpha   90.00
_cell.angle_beta   90.00
_cell.angle_gamma   90.00
#
_symmetry.space_group_name_H-M   'P 1'
#
loop_
_entity.id
_entity.type
_entity.pdbx_description
1 polymer ?
#
loop_
_entity_poly.entity_id
_entity_poly.type
_entity_poly.pdbx_seq_one_letter_code
_entity_poly.pdbx_strand_id
1 'polypeptide(L)'
;MAQALTLPSIFKAVSKTLSENEAVLNEADTYNHNHGSNMAKAFTTVSKAVAKKKDLPVSDQLAYASEVLKDSSSGSARFYAQGLANASQKFQGKQLNENTIGLLINALMGTQEPAQETSGAADRSLLGSLLGGMTGAQTQQQSQPSGGDLLGSLLGGMTGSSQQQSQPSGGDLLGSLLGGLTGSQQDQQSQPSGGDNSLDVTDLLSAGLAYYSAKQQGGSTMEAIMQAISSASPLGKREDQTQSGALVINTILNMLKKKK
;
A
#
# COMPACT_ATOMS: atom_id res chain seq x y z
N MET A 1 -29.80 -15.60 7.61
CA MET A 1 -29.15 -15.73 6.29
C MET A 1 -27.89 -14.89 6.30
N ALA A 2 -26.71 -15.50 6.13
CA ALA A 2 -25.46 -14.74 6.04
C ALA A 2 -25.52 -13.78 4.85
N GLN A 3 -25.18 -12.51 5.04
CA GLN A 3 -25.18 -11.54 3.94
C GLN A 3 -24.10 -11.93 2.94
N ALA A 4 -24.48 -12.12 1.67
CA ALA A 4 -23.53 -12.39 0.61
C ALA A 4 -22.48 -11.27 0.53
N LEU A 5 -21.22 -11.67 0.29
CA LEU A 5 -20.11 -10.73 0.09
C LEU A 5 -20.30 -10.06 -1.27
N THR A 6 -20.85 -8.84 -1.27
CA THR A 6 -21.15 -8.06 -2.47
C THR A 6 -20.67 -6.64 -2.27
N LEU A 7 -20.38 -5.90 -3.34
CA LEU A 7 -19.99 -4.49 -3.19
C LEU A 7 -21.06 -3.67 -2.45
N PRO A 8 -22.38 -3.81 -2.73
CA PRO A 8 -23.40 -3.09 -1.96
C PRO A 8 -23.36 -3.40 -0.47
N SER A 9 -23.17 -4.67 -0.06
CA SER A 9 -23.10 -5.02 1.37
C SER A 9 -21.85 -4.46 2.03
N ILE A 10 -20.68 -4.54 1.37
CA ILE A 10 -19.41 -4.01 1.89
C ILE A 10 -19.47 -2.48 2.04
N PHE A 11 -19.81 -1.76 0.97
CA PHE A 11 -19.81 -0.30 1.00
C PHE A 11 -20.90 0.25 1.94
N LYS A 12 -22.02 -0.46 2.10
CA LYS A 12 -23.03 -0.10 3.11
C LYS A 12 -22.48 -0.24 4.54
N ALA A 13 -21.77 -1.33 4.84
CA ALA A 13 -21.17 -1.51 6.16
C ALA A 13 -20.07 -0.47 6.43
N VAL A 14 -19.18 -0.25 5.46
CA VAL A 14 -18.09 0.73 5.59
C VAL A 14 -18.63 2.16 5.74
N SER A 15 -19.60 2.57 4.90
CA SER A 15 -20.21 3.91 5.03
C SER A 15 -20.89 4.11 6.38
N LYS A 16 -21.57 3.10 6.91
CA LYS A 16 -22.15 3.13 8.26
C LYS A 16 -21.08 3.33 9.32
N THR A 17 -20.02 2.52 9.32
CA THR A 17 -18.91 2.64 10.29
C THR A 17 -18.29 4.03 10.23
N LEU A 18 -17.98 4.54 9.04
CA LEU A 18 -17.36 5.86 8.88
C LEU A 18 -18.29 6.99 9.35
N SER A 19 -19.59 6.89 9.09
CA SER A 19 -20.57 7.87 9.58
C SER A 19 -20.71 7.83 11.11
N GLU A 20 -20.70 6.65 11.71
CA GLU A 20 -20.76 6.48 13.18
C GLU A 20 -19.51 7.00 13.89
N ASN A 21 -18.38 7.08 13.19
CA ASN A 21 -17.10 7.56 13.73
C ASN A 21 -16.72 8.94 13.16
N GLU A 22 -17.64 9.63 12.48
CA GLU A 22 -17.37 10.87 11.76
C GLU A 22 -16.73 11.94 12.66
N ALA A 23 -17.31 12.18 13.84
CA ALA A 23 -16.83 13.19 14.77
C ALA A 23 -15.42 12.90 15.29
N VAL A 24 -15.12 11.63 15.60
CA VAL A 24 -13.78 11.21 16.06
C VAL A 24 -12.75 11.39 14.96
N LEU A 25 -13.11 11.06 13.72
CA LEU A 25 -12.22 11.23 12.56
C LEU A 25 -12.00 12.71 12.21
N ASN A 26 -12.99 13.58 12.43
CA ASN A 26 -12.82 15.03 12.29
C ASN A 26 -11.93 15.61 13.40
N GLU A 27 -12.05 15.11 14.63
CA GLU A 27 -11.18 15.53 15.73
C GLU A 27 -9.72 15.15 15.46
N ALA A 28 -9.48 13.94 14.93
CA ALA A 28 -8.14 13.47 14.55
C ALA A 28 -7.52 14.24 13.37
N ASP A 29 -8.33 14.94 12.57
CA ASP A 29 -7.88 15.74 11.43
C ASP A 29 -7.54 17.16 11.87
N THR A 30 -6.31 17.32 12.38
CA THR A 30 -5.79 18.58 12.93
C THR A 30 -5.58 19.71 11.90
N TYR A 31 -5.78 19.43 10.61
CA TYR A 31 -5.59 20.43 9.56
C TYR A 31 -6.84 21.28 9.34
N ASN A 32 -8.00 20.65 9.13
CA ASN A 32 -9.24 21.36 8.82
C ASN A 32 -10.51 20.67 9.36
N HIS A 33 -10.35 19.65 10.21
CA HIS A 33 -11.42 18.98 10.96
C HIS A 33 -12.61 18.51 10.12
N ASN A 34 -12.34 18.01 8.91
CA ASN A 34 -13.42 17.58 8.01
C ASN A 34 -13.17 16.24 7.32
N HIS A 35 -12.08 15.55 7.64
CA HIS A 35 -11.76 14.24 7.07
C HIS A 35 -12.87 13.22 7.27
N GLY A 36 -13.38 13.07 8.49
CA GLY A 36 -14.50 12.19 8.81
C GLY A 36 -15.73 12.49 7.97
N SER A 37 -16.15 13.76 7.92
CA SER A 37 -17.32 14.19 7.14
C SER A 37 -17.15 13.94 5.64
N ASN A 38 -15.96 14.21 5.11
CA ASN A 38 -15.62 13.94 3.71
C ASN A 38 -15.69 12.45 3.40
N MET A 39 -15.15 11.59 4.27
CA MET A 39 -15.19 10.14 4.11
C MET A 39 -16.61 9.58 4.20
N ALA A 40 -17.37 9.97 5.23
CA ALA A 40 -18.75 9.53 5.41
C ALA A 40 -19.61 9.87 4.17
N LYS A 41 -19.47 11.09 3.65
CA LYS A 41 -20.15 11.54 2.42
C LYS A 41 -19.69 10.77 1.18
N ALA A 42 -18.38 10.60 1.00
CA ALA A 42 -17.82 9.88 -0.14
C ALA A 42 -18.28 8.42 -0.17
N PHE A 43 -18.13 7.70 0.94
CA PHE A 43 -18.49 6.28 1.01
C PHE A 43 -20.01 6.04 0.97
N THR A 44 -20.82 6.99 1.48
CA THR A 44 -22.28 6.96 1.27
C THR A 44 -22.62 7.09 -0.22
N THR A 45 -21.94 7.97 -0.93
CA THR A 45 -22.13 8.18 -2.38
C THR A 45 -21.76 6.91 -3.16
N VAL A 46 -20.61 6.32 -2.85
CA VAL A 46 -20.15 5.07 -3.45
C VAL A 46 -21.11 3.91 -3.15
N SER A 47 -21.57 3.78 -1.90
CA SER A 47 -22.54 2.75 -1.51
C SER A 47 -23.82 2.81 -2.34
N LYS A 48 -24.36 4.02 -2.57
CA LYS A 48 -25.51 4.23 -3.45
C LYS A 48 -25.20 3.89 -4.90
N ALA A 49 -24.03 4.27 -5.39
CA ALA A 49 -23.62 4.04 -6.78
C ALA A 49 -23.49 2.54 -7.10
N VAL A 50 -22.78 1.77 -6.27
CA VAL A 50 -22.65 0.32 -6.48
C VAL A 50 -23.98 -0.40 -6.32
N ALA A 51 -24.85 0.03 -5.40
CA ALA A 51 -26.18 -0.54 -5.24
C ALA A 51 -27.05 -0.35 -6.49
N LYS A 52 -26.95 0.80 -7.17
CA LYS A 52 -27.66 1.07 -8.43
C LYS A 52 -27.19 0.16 -9.59
N LYS A 53 -25.97 -0.37 -9.51
CA LYS A 53 -25.37 -1.23 -10.52
C LYS A 53 -25.18 -2.68 -10.05
N LYS A 54 -25.86 -3.10 -8.98
CA LYS A 54 -25.63 -4.38 -8.28
C LYS A 54 -25.67 -5.64 -9.17
N ASP A 55 -26.37 -5.57 -10.29
CA ASP A 55 -26.58 -6.68 -11.22
C ASP A 55 -25.52 -6.73 -12.36
N LEU A 56 -24.59 -5.78 -12.39
CA LEU A 56 -23.47 -5.73 -13.33
C LEU A 56 -22.21 -6.40 -12.76
N PRO A 57 -21.21 -6.73 -13.59
CA PRO A 57 -19.89 -7.14 -13.13
C PRO A 57 -19.29 -6.18 -12.09
N VAL A 58 -18.43 -6.72 -11.22
CA VAL A 58 -17.76 -5.98 -10.14
C VAL A 58 -16.97 -4.80 -10.70
N SER A 59 -16.29 -4.98 -11.83
CA SER A 59 -15.61 -3.90 -12.56
C SER A 59 -16.55 -2.73 -12.85
N ASP A 60 -17.72 -3.00 -13.42
CA ASP A 60 -18.64 -1.99 -13.91
C ASP A 60 -19.32 -1.23 -12.76
N GLN A 61 -19.57 -1.93 -11.65
CA GLN A 61 -20.02 -1.31 -10.40
C GLN A 61 -18.99 -0.29 -9.88
N LEU A 62 -17.71 -0.67 -9.86
CA LEU A 62 -16.61 0.17 -9.40
C LEU A 62 -16.33 1.34 -10.35
N ALA A 63 -16.39 1.12 -11.67
CA ALA A 63 -16.27 2.16 -12.69
C ALA A 63 -17.35 3.23 -12.50
N TYR A 64 -18.61 2.80 -12.36
CA TYR A 64 -19.71 3.73 -12.15
C TYR A 64 -19.58 4.49 -10.83
N ALA A 65 -19.15 3.82 -9.76
CA ALA A 65 -18.92 4.48 -8.47
C ALA A 65 -17.76 5.49 -8.51
N SER A 66 -16.68 5.18 -9.24
CA SER A 66 -15.60 6.12 -9.50
C SER A 66 -16.13 7.36 -10.19
N GLU A 67 -16.88 7.19 -11.29
CA GLU A 67 -17.40 8.30 -12.08
C GLU A 67 -18.29 9.23 -11.26
N VAL A 68 -19.24 8.68 -10.50
CA VAL A 68 -20.12 9.47 -9.62
C VAL A 68 -19.32 10.24 -8.55
N LEU A 69 -18.19 9.68 -8.09
CA LEU A 69 -17.40 10.31 -7.04
C LEU A 69 -16.43 11.38 -7.56
N LYS A 70 -16.02 11.33 -8.84
CA LYS A 70 -15.14 12.33 -9.47
C LYS A 70 -15.73 13.74 -9.45
N ASP A 71 -17.05 13.86 -9.54
CA ASP A 71 -17.78 15.13 -9.51
C ASP A 71 -17.74 15.83 -8.14
N SER A 72 -17.18 15.18 -7.12
CA SER A 72 -17.01 15.77 -5.79
C SER A 72 -16.02 16.94 -5.80
N SER A 73 -16.35 17.99 -5.06
CA SER A 73 -15.43 19.11 -4.78
C SER A 73 -14.36 18.77 -3.74
N SER A 74 -14.51 17.65 -3.02
CA SER A 74 -13.54 17.22 -2.00
C SER A 74 -12.31 16.57 -2.64
N GLY A 75 -11.12 17.02 -2.23
CA GLY A 75 -9.85 16.44 -2.67
C GLY A 75 -9.74 14.95 -2.35
N SER A 76 -10.06 14.55 -1.11
CA SER A 76 -10.04 13.14 -0.70
C SER A 76 -11.04 12.28 -1.49
N ALA A 77 -12.21 12.81 -1.81
CA ALA A 77 -13.18 12.11 -2.66
C ALA A 77 -12.63 11.83 -4.07
N ARG A 78 -11.86 12.75 -4.67
CA ARG A 78 -11.19 12.51 -5.96
C ARG A 78 -10.13 11.43 -5.88
N PHE A 79 -9.37 11.35 -4.77
CA PHE A 79 -8.43 10.25 -4.53
C PHE A 79 -9.14 8.90 -4.43
N TYR A 80 -10.26 8.81 -3.69
CA TYR A 80 -11.07 7.59 -3.65
C TYR A 80 -11.67 7.25 -5.03
N ALA A 81 -12.08 8.25 -5.81
CA ALA A 81 -12.59 8.03 -7.15
C ALA A 81 -11.52 7.38 -8.05
N GLN A 82 -10.27 7.83 -7.97
CA GLN A 82 -9.16 7.21 -8.69
C GLN A 82 -8.89 5.77 -8.19
N GLY A 83 -8.89 5.54 -6.88
CA GLY A 83 -8.75 4.19 -6.31
C GLY A 83 -9.81 3.23 -6.84
N LEU A 84 -11.06 3.68 -6.92
CA LEU A 84 -12.18 2.92 -7.49
C LEU A 84 -12.00 2.65 -9.00
N ALA A 85 -11.48 3.63 -9.77
CA ALA A 85 -11.17 3.43 -11.19
C ALA A 85 -10.09 2.35 -11.37
N ASN A 86 -9.02 2.41 -10.59
CA ASN A 86 -7.95 1.41 -10.61
C ASN A 86 -8.47 0.02 -10.23
N ALA A 87 -9.31 -0.05 -9.19
CA ALA A 87 -9.97 -1.29 -8.78
C ALA A 87 -10.82 -1.88 -9.90
N SER A 88 -11.61 -1.04 -10.57
CA SER A 88 -12.44 -1.45 -11.71
C SER A 88 -11.60 -2.16 -12.77
N GLN A 89 -10.45 -1.60 -13.15
CA GLN A 89 -9.54 -2.21 -14.12
C GLN A 89 -9.02 -3.56 -13.62
N LYS A 90 -8.57 -3.63 -12.36
CA LYS A 90 -8.07 -4.88 -11.75
C LYS A 90 -9.15 -5.96 -11.60
N PHE A 91 -10.43 -5.58 -11.53
CA PHE A 91 -11.57 -6.49 -11.41
C PHE A 91 -12.17 -6.94 -12.75
N GLN A 92 -11.62 -6.52 -13.90
CA GLN A 92 -12.09 -7.01 -15.20
C GLN A 92 -12.00 -8.54 -15.28
N GLY A 93 -13.13 -9.19 -15.55
CA GLY A 93 -13.24 -10.66 -15.60
C GLY A 93 -13.05 -11.36 -14.24
N LYS A 94 -12.97 -10.63 -13.12
CA LYS A 94 -12.80 -11.20 -11.79
C LYS A 94 -14.07 -11.06 -10.95
N GLN A 95 -14.31 -12.09 -10.14
CA GLN A 95 -15.36 -12.09 -9.12
C GLN A 95 -14.84 -11.52 -7.80
N LEU A 96 -15.72 -10.95 -7.00
CA LEU A 96 -15.41 -10.56 -5.62
C LEU A 96 -15.49 -11.79 -4.69
N ASN A 97 -14.38 -12.12 -4.05
CA ASN A 97 -14.26 -13.24 -3.10
C ASN A 97 -13.07 -13.03 -2.14
N GLU A 98 -12.78 -14.01 -1.29
CA GLU A 98 -11.71 -13.96 -0.29
C GLU A 98 -10.31 -13.75 -0.88
N ASN A 99 -10.08 -14.21 -2.11
CA ASN A 99 -8.78 -14.07 -2.78
C ASN A 99 -8.64 -12.71 -3.48
N THR A 100 -9.76 -12.07 -3.84
CA THR A 100 -9.77 -10.78 -4.56
C THR A 100 -10.13 -9.59 -3.68
N ILE A 101 -10.58 -9.81 -2.45
CA ILE A 101 -10.97 -8.73 -1.51
C ILE A 101 -9.81 -7.78 -1.19
N GLY A 102 -8.56 -8.27 -1.20
CA GLY A 102 -7.37 -7.43 -1.02
C GLY A 102 -7.25 -6.34 -2.10
N LEU A 103 -7.66 -6.63 -3.34
CA LEU A 103 -7.70 -5.64 -4.42
C LEU A 103 -8.67 -4.49 -4.10
N LEU A 104 -9.82 -4.83 -3.49
CA LEU A 104 -10.80 -3.83 -3.06
C LEU A 104 -10.26 -3.04 -1.87
N ILE A 105 -9.68 -3.69 -0.86
CA ILE A 105 -9.12 -3.01 0.32
C ILE A 105 -8.05 -2.00 -0.10
N ASN A 106 -7.14 -2.38 -1.00
CA ASN A 106 -6.12 -1.48 -1.54
C ASN A 106 -6.74 -0.25 -2.22
N ALA A 107 -7.82 -0.44 -2.99
CA ALA A 107 -8.53 0.67 -3.61
C ALA A 107 -9.19 1.63 -2.61
N LEU A 108 -9.70 1.10 -1.49
CA LEU A 108 -10.33 1.91 -0.45
C LEU A 108 -9.33 2.70 0.39
N MET A 109 -8.10 2.23 0.49
CA MET A 109 -7.03 2.96 1.17
C MET A 109 -6.57 4.18 0.36
N GLY A 110 -6.96 4.29 -0.92
CA GLY A 110 -6.56 5.42 -1.75
C GLY A 110 -5.05 5.46 -2.05
N THR A 111 -4.33 4.36 -1.77
CA THR A 111 -2.93 4.22 -2.16
C THR A 111 -2.88 4.08 -3.68
N GLN A 112 -2.35 5.11 -4.35
CA GLN A 112 -1.92 4.97 -5.72
C GLN A 112 -0.69 4.07 -5.74
N GLU A 113 -0.71 3.03 -6.58
CA GLU A 113 0.51 2.72 -7.32
C GLU A 113 0.72 3.90 -8.28
N PRO A 114 1.92 4.47 -8.40
CA PRO A 114 2.17 5.57 -9.32
C PRO A 114 1.70 5.17 -10.72
N ALA A 115 0.67 5.86 -11.21
CA ALA A 115 0.24 5.72 -12.58
C ALA A 115 1.32 6.34 -13.46
N GLN A 116 2.10 5.50 -14.16
CA GLN A 116 2.88 5.97 -15.29
C GLN A 116 1.90 6.57 -16.30
N GLU A 117 1.99 7.89 -16.50
CA GLU A 117 1.27 8.61 -17.53
C GLU A 117 1.65 7.99 -18.90
N THR A 118 0.72 7.25 -19.48
CA THR A 118 0.88 6.69 -20.83
C THR A 118 0.39 7.71 -21.85
N SER A 119 1.27 8.65 -22.16
CA SER A 119 1.23 9.36 -23.44
C SER A 119 1.96 8.49 -24.47
N GLY A 120 1.20 7.72 -25.25
CA GLY A 120 1.57 7.21 -26.57
C GLY A 120 2.91 6.47 -26.74
N ALA A 121 2.89 5.14 -26.65
CA ALA A 121 3.51 4.22 -27.61
C ALA A 121 3.35 2.79 -27.09
N ALA A 122 2.57 2.00 -27.83
CA ALA A 122 2.51 0.57 -27.63
C ALA A 122 3.91 -0.06 -27.80
N ASP A 123 4.23 -0.99 -26.91
CA ASP A 123 5.21 -2.07 -27.10
C ASP A 123 6.71 -1.78 -26.92
N ARG A 124 7.11 -1.02 -25.89
CA ARG A 124 8.51 -1.02 -25.40
C ARG A 124 8.63 -1.04 -23.87
N SER A 125 7.79 -1.82 -23.19
CA SER A 125 7.92 -1.96 -21.74
C SER A 125 9.01 -3.00 -21.41
N LEU A 126 10.11 -2.52 -20.84
CA LEU A 126 11.20 -3.25 -20.18
C LEU A 126 12.12 -4.13 -21.06
N LEU A 127 11.59 -4.95 -21.97
CA LEU A 127 12.43 -5.81 -22.81
C LEU A 127 13.19 -5.02 -23.90
N GLY A 128 12.59 -3.92 -24.37
CA GLY A 128 13.22 -3.00 -25.32
C GLY A 128 14.36 -2.17 -24.72
N SER A 129 14.28 -1.86 -23.42
CA SER A 129 15.33 -1.10 -22.71
C SER A 129 16.55 -1.97 -22.39
N LEU A 130 16.35 -3.26 -22.13
CA LEU A 130 17.45 -4.19 -21.89
C LEU A 130 18.19 -4.57 -23.19
N LEU A 131 17.46 -4.71 -24.30
CA LEU A 131 18.05 -5.04 -25.61
C LEU A 131 18.68 -3.82 -26.32
N GLY A 132 18.20 -2.61 -26.03
CA GLY A 132 18.82 -1.36 -26.50
C GLY A 132 20.17 -1.05 -25.85
N GLY A 133 20.42 -1.58 -24.63
CA GLY A 133 21.70 -1.42 -23.94
C GLY A 133 22.83 -2.31 -24.47
N MET A 134 22.52 -3.31 -25.30
CA MET A 134 23.50 -4.31 -25.76
C MET A 134 23.96 -4.14 -27.22
N THR A 135 23.34 -3.25 -28.00
CA THR A 135 23.60 -3.17 -29.46
C THR A 135 24.01 -1.80 -30.01
N GLY A 136 24.23 -0.79 -29.17
CA GLY A 136 24.62 0.56 -29.60
C GLY A 136 26.10 0.87 -29.44
N ALA A 137 26.94 0.34 -30.33
CA ALA A 137 28.31 0.83 -30.51
C ALA A 137 28.35 2.06 -31.43
N GLN A 138 29.30 2.97 -31.11
CA GLN A 138 30.03 3.87 -32.04
C GLN A 138 29.43 5.27 -32.32
N THR A 139 29.99 6.33 -31.72
CA THR A 139 31.07 7.19 -32.29
C THR A 139 31.54 8.29 -31.30
N GLN A 140 32.87 8.38 -31.09
CA GLN A 140 33.78 9.54 -30.82
C GLN A 140 33.38 10.68 -29.84
N GLN A 141 34.20 11.21 -28.91
CA GLN A 141 35.67 11.31 -28.78
C GLN A 141 36.12 11.85 -27.38
N GLN A 142 37.20 11.27 -26.81
CA GLN A 142 38.21 11.74 -25.80
C GLN A 142 37.77 12.37 -24.43
N SER A 143 38.23 11.96 -23.23
CA SER A 143 39.57 11.49 -22.79
C SER A 143 39.55 10.72 -21.44
N GLN A 144 40.19 9.53 -21.41
CA GLN A 144 41.02 8.81 -20.38
C GLN A 144 40.77 8.86 -18.83
N PRO A 145 41.32 7.90 -18.02
CA PRO A 145 40.51 6.82 -17.42
C PRO A 145 40.64 6.70 -15.88
N SER A 146 39.68 6.04 -15.23
CA SER A 146 39.91 5.32 -13.97
C SER A 146 38.87 4.21 -13.85
N GLY A 147 39.25 3.01 -14.30
CA GLY A 147 38.54 1.76 -14.06
C GLY A 147 39.10 1.11 -12.80
N GLY A 148 38.21 0.73 -11.88
CA GLY A 148 38.54 0.14 -10.59
C GLY A 148 37.36 -0.66 -10.03
N ASP A 149 36.96 -1.67 -10.79
CA ASP A 149 36.49 -3.00 -10.38
C ASP A 149 35.90 -3.18 -8.95
N LEU A 150 34.57 -3.02 -8.84
CA LEU A 150 33.78 -3.31 -7.63
C LEU A 150 33.78 -4.81 -7.25
N LEU A 151 34.15 -5.70 -8.17
CA LEU A 151 34.28 -7.14 -7.91
C LEU A 151 35.58 -7.48 -7.16
N GLY A 152 36.60 -6.61 -7.19
CA GLY A 152 37.80 -6.73 -6.38
C GLY A 152 37.57 -6.38 -4.91
N SER A 153 36.64 -5.46 -4.62
CA SER A 153 36.29 -5.06 -3.25
C SER A 153 35.49 -6.11 -2.49
N LEU A 154 34.71 -6.93 -3.20
CA LEU A 154 33.90 -8.00 -2.59
C LEU A 154 34.74 -9.24 -2.23
N LEU A 155 35.77 -9.54 -3.04
CA LEU A 155 36.63 -10.70 -2.82
C LEU A 155 37.73 -10.45 -1.78
N GLY A 156 38.10 -9.18 -1.53
CA GLY A 156 39.05 -8.80 -0.48
C GLY A 156 38.51 -8.89 0.95
N GLY A 157 37.18 -8.92 1.13
CA GLY A 157 36.55 -9.01 2.46
C GLY A 157 36.47 -10.42 3.04
N MET A 158 36.74 -11.47 2.24
CA MET A 158 36.52 -12.86 2.64
C MET A 158 37.81 -13.62 3.01
N THR A 159 39.00 -13.03 2.82
CA THR A 159 40.28 -13.73 3.05
C THR A 159 41.23 -12.93 3.94
N GLY A 160 40.92 -12.79 5.22
CA GLY A 160 41.92 -12.28 6.15
C GLY A 160 41.42 -11.89 7.53
N SER A 161 41.40 -12.86 8.46
CA SER A 161 42.07 -12.73 9.76
C SER A 161 41.74 -13.92 10.67
N SER A 162 42.74 -14.75 10.89
CA SER A 162 42.87 -15.70 11.98
C SER A 162 43.26 -14.98 13.29
N GLN A 163 42.48 -15.16 14.36
CA GLN A 163 42.90 -15.56 15.73
C GLN A 163 41.82 -15.21 16.79
N GLN A 164 41.18 -16.26 17.34
CA GLN A 164 41.04 -16.62 18.77
C GLN A 164 40.60 -15.50 19.76
N GLN A 165 39.49 -15.58 20.55
CA GLN A 165 39.11 -16.64 21.48
C GLN A 165 37.66 -16.47 22.05
N SER A 166 36.99 -17.61 22.33
CA SER A 166 35.90 -17.87 23.32
C SER A 166 34.40 -17.77 22.93
N GLN A 167 33.75 -18.95 22.96
CA GLN A 167 32.34 -19.40 22.83
C GLN A 167 31.32 -18.81 23.84
N PRO A 168 30.02 -19.22 23.82
CA PRO A 168 29.12 -19.61 22.71
C PRO A 168 27.75 -18.90 22.82
N SER A 169 26.98 -18.76 21.73
CA SER A 169 25.49 -18.85 21.78
C SER A 169 24.88 -18.72 20.39
N GLY A 170 24.12 -19.74 19.98
CA GLY A 170 23.43 -19.82 18.69
C GLY A 170 22.21 -18.89 18.61
N GLY A 171 22.45 -17.60 18.36
CA GLY A 171 21.41 -16.60 18.08
C GLY A 171 21.67 -15.75 16.83
N ASP A 172 22.76 -16.01 16.11
CA ASP A 172 23.40 -14.97 15.29
C ASP A 172 22.85 -14.80 13.87
N LEU A 173 21.86 -15.58 13.46
CA LEU A 173 21.21 -15.39 12.16
C LEU A 173 20.08 -14.36 12.22
N LEU A 174 19.36 -14.28 13.34
CA LEU A 174 18.32 -13.27 13.54
C LEU A 174 18.91 -11.92 13.98
N GLY A 175 20.04 -11.94 14.70
CA GLY A 175 20.81 -10.74 15.04
C GLY A 175 21.46 -10.09 13.82
N SER A 176 22.02 -10.89 12.90
CA SER A 176 22.63 -10.39 11.65
C SER A 176 21.59 -9.80 10.68
N LEU A 177 20.39 -10.38 10.61
CA LEU A 177 19.31 -9.86 9.75
C LEU A 177 18.69 -8.58 10.32
N LEU A 178 18.56 -8.49 11.65
CA LEU A 178 18.06 -7.29 12.33
C LEU A 178 19.11 -6.16 12.27
N GLY A 179 20.39 -6.48 12.46
CA GLY A 179 21.49 -5.51 12.35
C GLY A 179 21.68 -4.95 10.94
N GLY A 180 21.40 -5.73 9.90
CA GLY A 180 21.44 -5.27 8.51
C GLY A 180 20.31 -4.29 8.15
N LEU A 181 19.17 -4.34 8.87
CA LEU A 181 18.02 -3.47 8.62
C LEU A 181 18.03 -2.20 9.48
N THR A 182 18.68 -2.20 10.66
CA THR A 182 18.71 -1.02 11.54
C THR A 182 19.98 -0.17 11.40
N GLY A 183 20.94 -0.56 10.55
CA GLY A 183 22.28 0.03 10.47
C GLY A 183 22.45 1.23 9.52
N SER A 184 21.42 1.62 8.75
CA SER A 184 21.49 2.77 7.84
C SER A 184 20.91 4.03 8.49
N GLN A 185 21.58 4.55 9.50
CA GLN A 185 21.27 5.88 10.04
C GLN A 185 22.56 6.62 10.40
N GLN A 186 23.15 7.30 9.42
CA GLN A 186 23.95 8.51 9.66
C GLN A 186 24.00 9.44 8.43
N ASP A 187 23.35 10.60 8.58
CA ASP A 187 23.53 11.91 7.93
C ASP A 187 23.73 12.06 6.41
N GLN A 188 22.67 12.48 5.70
CA GLN A 188 22.72 13.66 4.79
C GLN A 188 21.35 14.14 4.31
N GLN A 189 20.96 15.31 4.82
CA GLN A 189 20.48 16.50 4.08
C GLN A 189 19.57 16.31 2.83
N SER A 190 18.29 16.63 3.01
CA SER A 190 17.38 17.34 2.08
C SER A 190 17.44 17.04 0.57
N GLN A 191 16.67 16.05 0.09
CA GLN A 191 15.89 16.16 -1.17
C GLN A 191 14.88 15.00 -1.29
N PRO A 192 13.60 15.24 -1.69
CA PRO A 192 12.65 14.16 -1.91
C PRO A 192 12.80 13.63 -3.34
N SER A 193 13.55 12.54 -3.50
CA SER A 193 13.60 11.77 -4.75
C SER A 193 12.71 10.54 -4.59
N GLY A 194 11.69 10.44 -5.44
CA GLY A 194 10.65 9.44 -5.36
C GLY A 194 11.03 8.05 -5.91
N GLY A 195 10.09 7.13 -5.70
CA GLY A 195 9.89 5.97 -6.57
C GLY A 195 10.37 4.63 -6.02
N ASP A 196 9.69 4.10 -5.01
CA ASP A 196 8.94 2.86 -5.20
C ASP A 196 7.92 2.70 -4.07
N ASN A 197 6.65 2.97 -4.41
CA ASN A 197 5.53 3.00 -3.47
C ASN A 197 4.59 1.79 -3.68
N SER A 198 5.12 0.69 -4.24
CA SER A 198 4.42 -0.59 -4.16
C SER A 198 4.51 -1.05 -2.72
N LEU A 199 3.38 -1.40 -2.11
CA LEU A 199 3.37 -2.15 -0.84
C LEU A 199 4.24 -3.39 -1.05
N ASP A 200 5.48 -3.35 -0.58
CA ASP A 200 6.42 -4.44 -0.79
C ASP A 200 5.88 -5.66 -0.02
N VAL A 201 6.13 -6.87 -0.53
CA VAL A 201 5.86 -8.10 0.23
C VAL A 201 6.59 -8.05 1.57
N THR A 202 7.72 -7.36 1.62
CA THR A 202 8.48 -7.05 2.82
C THR A 202 7.70 -6.15 3.77
N ASP A 203 7.04 -5.10 3.29
CA ASP A 203 6.20 -4.22 4.12
C ASP A 203 4.96 -4.94 4.63
N LEU A 204 4.34 -5.76 3.77
CA LEU A 204 3.17 -6.56 4.14
C LEU A 204 3.54 -7.65 5.17
N LEU A 205 4.69 -8.29 5.01
CA LEU A 205 5.21 -9.27 5.97
C LEU A 205 5.53 -8.60 7.31
N SER A 206 6.14 -7.41 7.26
CA SER A 206 6.47 -6.61 8.45
C SER A 206 5.21 -6.17 9.18
N ALA A 207 4.20 -5.69 8.46
CA ALA A 207 2.86 -5.39 8.97
C ALA A 207 2.20 -6.63 9.59
N GLY A 208 2.31 -7.79 8.94
CA GLY A 208 1.81 -9.06 9.44
C GLY A 208 2.49 -9.50 10.74
N LEU A 209 3.81 -9.33 10.85
CA LEU A 209 4.59 -9.62 12.05
C LEU A 209 4.30 -8.64 13.19
N ALA A 210 4.17 -7.34 12.89
CA ALA A 210 3.79 -6.32 13.86
C ALA A 210 2.38 -6.62 14.43
N TYR A 211 1.42 -6.93 13.56
CA TYR A 211 0.09 -7.34 13.97
C TYR A 211 0.11 -8.61 14.84
N TYR A 212 0.87 -9.63 14.43
CA TYR A 212 1.00 -10.88 15.18
C TYR A 212 1.65 -10.68 16.55
N SER A 213 2.73 -9.90 16.61
CA SER A 213 3.43 -9.56 17.85
C SER A 213 2.52 -8.80 18.83
N ALA A 214 1.82 -7.77 18.34
CA ALA A 214 0.88 -7.01 19.16
C ALA A 214 -0.27 -7.89 19.68
N LYS A 215 -0.74 -8.87 18.89
CA LYS A 215 -1.76 -9.82 19.33
C LYS A 215 -1.26 -10.78 20.41
N GLN A 216 0.00 -11.21 20.32
CA GLN A 216 0.65 -12.06 21.33
C GLN A 216 0.88 -11.32 22.65
N GLN A 217 1.09 -10.01 22.58
CA GLN A 217 1.26 -9.15 23.76
C GLN A 217 -0.08 -8.74 24.42
N GLY A 218 -1.22 -9.24 23.91
CA GLY A 218 -2.55 -8.90 24.42
C GLY A 218 -3.04 -7.50 24.02
N GLY A 219 -2.35 -6.82 23.10
CA GLY A 219 -2.73 -5.52 22.58
C GLY A 219 -4.07 -5.55 21.84
N SER A 220 -4.76 -4.41 21.83
CA SER A 220 -6.02 -4.31 21.09
C SER A 220 -5.74 -4.47 19.60
N THR A 221 -6.70 -5.06 18.88
CA THR A 221 -6.59 -5.23 17.42
C THR A 221 -6.45 -3.88 16.69
N MET A 222 -6.90 -2.78 17.31
CA MET A 222 -6.76 -1.42 16.76
C MET A 222 -5.32 -0.92 16.83
N GLU A 223 -4.65 -1.06 17.98
CA GLU A 223 -3.25 -0.66 18.16
C GLU A 223 -2.32 -1.46 17.22
N ALA A 224 -2.58 -2.77 17.13
CA ALA A 224 -1.85 -3.66 16.22
C ALA A 224 -1.97 -3.24 14.74
N ILE A 225 -3.16 -2.80 14.32
CA ILE A 225 -3.41 -2.30 12.97
C ILE A 225 -2.77 -0.92 12.77
N MET A 226 -2.84 -0.03 13.77
CA MET A 226 -2.21 1.30 13.70
C MET A 226 -0.69 1.20 13.54
N GLN A 227 -0.03 0.31 14.30
CA GLN A 227 1.42 0.08 14.20
C GLN A 227 1.83 -0.48 12.83
N ALA A 228 1.01 -1.37 12.28
CA ALA A 228 1.25 -1.97 10.97
C ALA A 228 1.02 -0.96 9.83
N ILE A 229 0.00 -0.11 9.93
CA ILE A 229 -0.29 0.93 8.93
C ILE A 229 0.76 2.05 8.97
N SER A 230 1.22 2.44 10.16
CA SER A 230 2.24 3.49 10.31
C SER A 230 3.60 3.07 9.78
N SER A 231 3.96 1.80 9.88
CA SER A 231 5.23 1.27 9.37
C SER A 231 5.24 1.03 7.86
N ALA A 232 4.08 0.68 7.27
CA ALA A 232 4.01 0.13 5.91
C ALA A 232 3.40 1.06 4.85
N SER A 233 2.93 2.27 5.20
CA SER A 233 2.15 3.09 4.26
C SER A 233 2.47 4.59 4.29
N PRO A 234 2.44 5.28 3.14
CA PRO A 234 2.42 6.76 3.09
C PRO A 234 1.22 7.38 3.83
N LEU A 235 0.16 6.59 4.07
CA LEU A 235 -1.01 6.97 4.86
C LEU A 235 -0.73 7.11 6.37
N GLY A 236 0.38 6.54 6.87
CA GLY A 236 0.80 6.63 8.27
C GLY A 236 1.25 8.03 8.71
N LYS A 237 1.29 9.01 7.79
CA LYS A 237 1.73 10.37 8.09
C LYS A 237 0.68 11.20 8.82
N ARG A 238 -0.60 10.83 8.74
CA ARG A 238 -1.68 11.52 9.48
C ARG A 238 -2.53 10.54 10.29
N GLU A 239 -2.85 10.96 11.50
CA GLU A 239 -3.58 10.15 12.47
C GLU A 239 -4.99 9.79 11.97
N ASP A 240 -5.71 10.76 11.40
CA ASP A 240 -7.04 10.60 10.84
C ASP A 240 -7.11 9.57 9.68
N GLN A 241 -6.09 9.54 8.82
CA GLN A 241 -5.97 8.56 7.74
C GLN A 241 -5.70 7.16 8.28
N THR A 242 -4.86 7.06 9.32
CA THR A 242 -4.57 5.79 9.99
C THR A 242 -5.82 5.24 10.69
N GLN A 243 -6.54 6.08 11.45
CA GLN A 243 -7.77 5.71 12.15
C GLN A 243 -8.87 5.27 11.18
N SER A 244 -9.12 6.08 10.14
CA SER A 244 -10.13 5.76 9.13
C SER A 244 -9.80 4.49 8.34
N GLY A 245 -8.54 4.29 7.93
CA GLY A 245 -8.08 3.06 7.29
C GLY A 245 -8.30 1.83 8.17
N ALA A 246 -7.97 1.92 9.47
CA ALA A 246 -8.20 0.84 10.43
C ALA A 246 -9.70 0.49 10.57
N LEU A 247 -10.59 1.49 10.63
CA LEU A 247 -12.03 1.27 10.69
C LEU A 247 -12.57 0.56 9.44
N VAL A 248 -12.11 0.96 8.24
CA VAL A 248 -12.49 0.32 6.98
C VAL A 248 -12.07 -1.14 6.97
N ILE A 249 -10.79 -1.42 7.25
CA ILE A 249 -10.23 -2.78 7.26
C ILE A 249 -10.95 -3.65 8.29
N ASN A 250 -11.10 -3.18 9.52
CA ASN A 250 -11.76 -3.94 10.58
C ASN A 250 -13.22 -4.25 10.23
N THR A 251 -13.93 -3.29 9.61
CA THR A 251 -15.31 -3.52 9.14
C THR A 251 -15.36 -4.67 8.13
N ILE A 252 -14.50 -4.66 7.12
CA ILE A 252 -14.44 -5.70 6.08
C ILE A 252 -14.07 -7.06 6.68
N LEU A 253 -13.04 -7.11 7.53
CA LEU A 253 -12.61 -8.35 8.19
C LEU A 253 -13.71 -8.93 9.08
N ASN A 254 -14.46 -8.11 9.81
CA ASN A 254 -15.56 -8.57 10.63
C ASN A 254 -16.72 -9.12 9.80
N MET A 255 -16.97 -8.58 8.61
CA MET A 255 -17.93 -9.16 7.67
C MET A 255 -17.49 -10.54 7.16
N LEU A 256 -16.20 -10.71 6.86
CA LEU A 256 -15.65 -12.00 6.43
C LEU A 256 -15.73 -13.06 7.53
N LYS A 257 -15.45 -12.68 8.79
CA LYS A 257 -15.55 -13.59 9.95
C LYS A 257 -16.97 -14.08 10.19
N LYS A 258 -17.97 -13.21 10.10
CA LYS A 258 -19.40 -13.55 10.31
C LYS A 258 -20.00 -14.48 9.26
N LYS A 259 -19.26 -14.76 8.17
CA LYS A 259 -19.67 -15.66 7.09
C LYS A 259 -19.24 -17.12 7.32
N LYS A 260 -18.28 -17.36 8.22
CA LYS A 260 -17.89 -18.69 8.69
C LYS A 260 -18.85 -19.15 9.78
#